data_AF-A0A973YYZ4-F1
#
_entry.id   AF-A0A973YYZ4-F1
#
_cell.length_a   1.000
_cell.length_b   1.000
_cell.length_c   1.000
_cell.angle_alpha   90.00
_cell.angle_beta   90.00
_cell.angle_gamma   90.00
#
_symmetry.space_group_name_H-M   'P 1'
#
loop_
_entity.id
_entity.type
_entity.pdbx_description
1 polymer ?
#
loop_
_entity_poly.entity_id
_entity_poly.type
_entity_poly.pdbx_seq_one_letter_code
_entity_poly.pdbx_strand_id
1 'polypeptide(L)'
;MGRQPRRDLVAGLTVAVVALPLALGFGVSSGLGAQAGLATAVVAGALAAVFGGSHLQVSGPTGAMTVVLVPIAAAHGAGGVLTVGLIAGLLLVVLAVARAGRAMRYVPASVVEGFTLGIACVIGLQQLPNALGVPVGDGERVLVIAWDAVRDFAVTPNWTAIGVAVAVAAVMLAGARWRPTVPFSIVAVIAATLVVTVFGWDSVALIGPLPAGLPTPSLAFLDPAAVAGLLPSAVAVAALAALESLLSASVADGMTVGQHHDPDRELFGQGLANIAAPLFGGVPATGAIARTAVNVRTGAGSRLAALTHAALLAVIVYAAAPLVGRIPL
;
A
#
# COMPACT_ATOMS: atom_id res chain seq x y z
N MET A 1 28.38 5.72 13.85
CA MET A 1 27.77 4.66 13.04
C MET A 1 28.17 4.89 11.57
N GLY A 2 29.01 4.02 11.01
CA GLY A 2 29.51 4.19 9.64
C GLY A 2 28.41 3.96 8.61
N ARG A 3 28.40 4.77 7.54
CA ARG A 3 27.51 4.56 6.38
C ARG A 3 27.83 3.19 5.80
N GLN A 4 26.86 2.26 5.82
CA GLN A 4 26.98 0.94 5.21
C GLN A 4 26.10 0.86 3.94
N PRO A 5 26.45 1.58 2.86
CA PRO A 5 25.58 1.73 1.70
C PRO A 5 25.23 0.38 1.07
N ARG A 6 26.17 -0.59 1.06
CA ARG A 6 25.91 -1.94 0.55
C ARG A 6 24.76 -2.64 1.29
N ARG A 7 24.69 -2.47 2.61
CA ARG A 7 23.65 -3.07 3.45
C ARG A 7 22.29 -2.43 3.18
N ASP A 8 22.27 -1.10 3.05
CA ASP A 8 21.05 -0.35 2.70
C ASP A 8 20.53 -0.71 1.30
N LEU A 9 21.42 -0.86 0.30
CA LEU A 9 21.03 -1.26 -1.05
C LEU A 9 20.39 -2.65 -1.07
N VAL A 10 20.96 -3.62 -0.36
CA VAL A 10 20.42 -4.99 -0.26
C VAL A 10 19.10 -5.01 0.51
N ALA A 11 18.99 -4.23 1.59
CA ALA A 11 17.74 -4.07 2.34
C ALA A 11 16.64 -3.48 1.44
N GLY A 12 16.95 -2.40 0.71
CA GLY A 12 16.01 -1.77 -0.23
C GLY A 12 15.56 -2.70 -1.36
N LEU A 13 16.47 -3.51 -1.91
CA LEU A 13 16.15 -4.56 -2.88
C LEU A 13 15.15 -5.59 -2.29
N THR A 14 15.44 -6.07 -1.08
CA THR A 14 14.60 -7.06 -0.39
C THR A 14 13.21 -6.49 -0.10
N VAL A 15 13.15 -5.24 0.35
CA VAL A 15 11.88 -4.54 0.60
C VAL A 15 11.09 -4.33 -0.68
N ALA A 16 11.70 -3.91 -1.78
CA ALA A 16 11.00 -3.75 -3.06
C ALA A 16 10.42 -5.06 -3.58
N VAL A 17 11.16 -6.15 -3.44
CA VAL A 17 10.67 -7.50 -3.75
C VAL A 17 9.43 -7.84 -2.92
N VAL A 18 9.45 -7.62 -1.60
CA VAL A 18 8.30 -7.91 -0.74
C VAL A 18 7.13 -6.94 -0.98
N ALA A 19 7.42 -5.69 -1.30
CA ALA A 19 6.44 -4.62 -1.41
C ALA A 19 5.74 -4.55 -2.76
N LEU A 20 6.33 -5.08 -3.84
CA LEU A 20 5.73 -5.03 -5.18
C LEU A 20 4.32 -5.67 -5.21
N PRO A 21 4.10 -6.92 -4.74
CA PRO A 21 2.76 -7.51 -4.71
C PRO A 21 1.78 -6.70 -3.86
N LEU A 22 2.24 -6.17 -2.73
CA LEU A 22 1.41 -5.37 -1.83
C LEU A 22 0.99 -4.04 -2.47
N ALA A 23 1.89 -3.38 -3.20
CA ALA A 23 1.59 -2.12 -3.88
C ALA A 23 0.55 -2.33 -4.99
N LEU A 24 0.70 -3.40 -5.77
CA LEU A 24 -0.26 -3.79 -6.81
C LEU A 24 -1.63 -4.11 -6.21
N GLY A 25 -1.66 -5.00 -5.22
CA GLY A 25 -2.89 -5.44 -4.55
C GLY A 25 -3.65 -4.27 -3.94
N PHE A 26 -2.97 -3.39 -3.18
CA PHE A 26 -3.62 -2.24 -2.55
C PHE A 26 -4.08 -1.18 -3.55
N GLY A 27 -3.39 -1.01 -4.69
CA GLY A 27 -3.86 -0.14 -5.77
C GLY A 27 -5.13 -0.68 -6.44
N VAL A 28 -5.19 -1.99 -6.69
CA VAL A 28 -6.40 -2.63 -7.24
C VAL A 28 -7.55 -2.53 -6.24
N SER A 29 -7.32 -2.91 -4.98
CA SER A 29 -8.37 -2.90 -3.98
C SER A 29 -8.86 -1.50 -3.63
N SER A 30 -8.12 -0.43 -3.96
CA SER A 30 -8.56 0.95 -3.72
C SER A 30 -9.49 1.48 -4.82
N GLY A 31 -9.79 0.67 -5.83
CA GLY A 31 -10.62 1.04 -6.98
C GLY A 31 -9.91 1.88 -8.06
N LEU A 32 -8.63 2.22 -7.89
CA LEU A 32 -7.86 3.01 -8.87
C LEU A 32 -6.92 2.17 -9.75
N GLY A 33 -6.77 0.88 -9.42
CA GLY A 33 -5.99 -0.07 -10.19
C GLY A 33 -4.53 -0.17 -9.77
N ALA A 34 -3.85 -1.20 -10.28
CA ALA A 34 -2.48 -1.54 -9.91
C ALA A 34 -1.47 -0.41 -10.22
N GLN A 35 -1.71 0.37 -11.27
CA GLN A 35 -0.84 1.50 -11.64
C GLN A 35 -0.81 2.58 -10.54
N ALA A 36 -1.95 2.88 -9.93
CA ALA A 36 -2.03 3.87 -8.85
C ALA A 36 -1.20 3.43 -7.64
N GLY A 37 -1.29 2.15 -7.26
CA GLY A 37 -0.49 1.60 -6.17
C GLY A 37 1.02 1.63 -6.43
N LEU A 38 1.44 1.33 -7.66
CA LEU A 38 2.85 1.47 -8.09
C LEU A 38 3.31 2.92 -8.07
N ALA A 39 2.53 3.84 -8.63
CA ALA A 39 2.84 5.27 -8.66
C ALA A 39 3.02 5.81 -7.23
N THR A 40 2.13 5.45 -6.32
CA THR A 40 2.24 5.79 -4.89
C THR A 40 3.51 5.23 -4.27
N ALA A 41 3.81 3.95 -4.47
CA ALA A 41 4.99 3.33 -3.86
C ALA A 41 6.31 3.94 -4.36
N VAL A 42 6.35 4.40 -5.61
CA VAL A 42 7.51 5.10 -6.19
C VAL A 42 7.58 6.55 -5.71
N VAL A 43 6.56 7.36 -5.99
CA VAL A 43 6.60 8.81 -5.78
C VAL A 43 6.48 9.14 -4.30
N ALA A 44 5.44 8.63 -3.64
CA ALA A 44 5.19 8.88 -2.22
C ALA A 44 6.30 8.25 -1.37
N GLY A 45 6.71 7.02 -1.71
CA GLY A 45 7.79 6.30 -1.04
C GLY A 45 9.12 7.06 -1.09
N ALA A 46 9.52 7.59 -2.25
CA ALA A 46 10.74 8.38 -2.38
C ALA A 46 10.67 9.70 -1.60
N LEU A 47 9.58 10.46 -1.74
CA LEU A 47 9.44 11.75 -1.06
C LEU A 47 9.36 11.60 0.46
N ALA A 48 8.60 10.64 0.95
CA ALA A 48 8.54 10.34 2.37
C ALA A 48 9.92 9.91 2.91
N ALA A 49 10.71 9.13 2.16
CA ALA A 49 12.07 8.76 2.59
C ALA A 49 13.00 9.99 2.70
N VAL A 50 12.92 10.94 1.76
CA VAL A 50 13.76 12.14 1.76
C VAL A 50 13.34 13.14 2.83
N PHE A 51 12.04 13.41 2.95
CA PHE A 51 11.51 14.50 3.77
C PHE A 51 11.02 14.05 5.15
N GLY A 52 10.72 12.76 5.31
CA GLY A 52 10.21 12.16 6.55
C GLY A 52 11.20 12.19 7.72
N GLY A 53 10.68 11.86 8.89
CA GLY A 53 11.36 11.92 10.18
C GLY A 53 12.12 10.64 10.51
N SER A 54 11.64 9.49 10.02
CA SER A 54 12.31 8.21 10.21
C SER A 54 13.37 7.93 9.14
N HIS A 55 14.48 7.30 9.52
CA HIS A 55 15.51 6.86 8.59
C HIS A 55 15.22 5.50 7.94
N LEU A 56 14.30 4.72 8.53
CA LEU A 56 14.09 3.30 8.18
C LEU A 56 12.70 3.04 7.62
N GLN A 57 11.83 4.03 7.67
CA GLN A 57 10.45 3.93 7.26
C GLN A 57 10.33 3.78 5.74
N VAL A 58 9.40 2.92 5.35
CA VAL A 58 9.06 2.67 3.95
C VAL A 58 7.58 3.00 3.76
N SER A 59 7.30 4.03 2.97
CA SER A 59 5.95 4.50 2.72
C SER A 59 5.40 4.02 1.39
N GLY A 60 4.08 3.99 1.28
CA GLY A 60 3.35 3.72 0.03
C GLY A 60 1.89 3.40 0.33
N PRO A 61 1.17 2.72 -0.58
CA PRO A 61 -0.25 2.42 -0.35
C PRO A 61 -0.38 1.38 0.76
N THR A 62 -1.40 1.48 1.62
CA THR A 62 -1.70 0.50 2.68
C THR A 62 -3.11 -0.03 2.58
N GLY A 63 -3.33 -1.24 3.13
CA GLY A 63 -4.66 -1.84 3.18
C GLY A 63 -5.64 -1.01 4.01
N ALA A 64 -5.19 -0.40 5.12
CA ALA A 64 -6.02 0.50 5.90
C ALA A 64 -6.51 1.71 5.10
N MET A 65 -5.61 2.32 4.33
CA MET A 65 -5.96 3.42 3.45
C MET A 65 -7.01 2.98 2.42
N THR A 66 -6.80 1.81 1.82
CA THR A 66 -7.73 1.20 0.86
C THR A 66 -9.17 1.15 1.39
N VAL A 67 -9.37 0.77 2.66
CA VAL A 67 -10.70 0.73 3.29
C VAL A 67 -11.43 2.07 3.21
N VAL A 68 -10.70 3.16 3.43
CA VAL A 68 -11.28 4.51 3.39
C VAL A 68 -11.44 5.02 1.95
N LEU A 69 -10.58 4.58 1.03
CA LEU A 69 -10.61 5.03 -0.35
C LEU A 69 -11.70 4.38 -1.20
N VAL A 70 -12.09 3.13 -0.93
CA VAL A 70 -13.10 2.42 -1.75
C VAL A 70 -14.44 3.18 -1.81
N PRO A 71 -15.04 3.62 -0.68
CA PRO A 71 -16.28 4.41 -0.73
C PRO A 71 -16.11 5.72 -1.49
N ILE A 72 -14.95 6.37 -1.38
CA ILE A 72 -14.65 7.62 -2.08
C ILE A 72 -14.54 7.36 -3.59
N ALA A 73 -13.90 6.27 -3.99
CA ALA A 73 -13.80 5.86 -5.39
C ALA A 73 -15.18 5.54 -5.98
N ALA A 74 -16.05 4.88 -5.21
CA ALA A 74 -17.41 4.56 -5.65
C ALA A 74 -18.28 5.82 -5.80
N ALA A 75 -18.21 6.76 -4.84
CA ALA A 75 -19.06 7.95 -4.84
C ALA A 75 -18.54 9.10 -5.72
N HIS A 76 -17.22 9.25 -5.85
CA HIS A 76 -16.58 10.41 -6.50
C HIS A 76 -15.57 10.03 -7.60
N GLY A 77 -15.46 8.73 -7.93
CA GLY A 77 -14.52 8.24 -8.92
C GLY A 77 -13.05 8.42 -8.54
N ALA A 78 -12.17 8.14 -9.50
CA ALA A 78 -10.73 8.31 -9.32
C ALA A 78 -10.34 9.75 -8.95
N GLY A 79 -11.00 10.75 -9.57
CA GLY A 79 -10.72 12.16 -9.30
C GLY A 79 -10.96 12.56 -7.84
N GLY A 80 -12.01 12.02 -7.22
CA GLY A 80 -12.28 12.23 -5.79
C GLY A 80 -11.19 11.67 -4.89
N VAL A 81 -10.71 10.46 -5.15
CA VAL A 81 -9.61 9.83 -4.37
C VAL A 81 -8.32 10.64 -4.47
N LEU A 82 -7.95 11.08 -5.68
CA LEU A 82 -6.75 11.90 -5.91
C LEU A 82 -6.88 13.27 -5.23
N THR A 83 -8.06 13.90 -5.29
CA THR A 83 -8.36 15.17 -4.62
C THR A 83 -8.26 15.04 -3.10
N VAL A 84 -8.85 13.98 -2.54
CA VAL A 84 -8.76 13.67 -1.11
C VAL A 84 -7.30 13.49 -0.68
N GLY A 85 -6.49 12.82 -1.48
CA GLY A 85 -5.06 12.67 -1.21
C GLY A 85 -4.31 13.99 -1.18
N LEU A 86 -4.56 14.86 -2.15
CA LEU A 86 -3.95 16.19 -2.20
C LEU A 86 -4.30 17.01 -0.95
N ILE A 87 -5.59 17.06 -0.59
CA ILE A 87 -6.06 17.82 0.57
C ILE A 87 -5.50 17.21 1.86
N ALA A 88 -5.51 15.88 1.98
CA ALA A 88 -4.95 15.20 3.14
C ALA A 88 -3.44 15.50 3.30
N GLY A 89 -2.70 15.53 2.20
CA GLY A 89 -1.29 15.93 2.20
C GLY A 89 -1.08 17.37 2.69
N LEU A 90 -1.93 18.31 2.26
CA LEU A 90 -1.91 19.69 2.77
C LEU A 90 -2.22 19.74 4.27
N LEU A 91 -3.22 19.00 4.74
CA LEU A 91 -3.57 18.91 6.16
C LEU A 91 -2.40 18.34 6.99
N LEU A 92 -1.70 17.31 6.50
CA LEU A 92 -0.51 16.77 7.14
C LEU A 92 0.63 17.80 7.25
N VAL A 93 0.87 18.59 6.21
CA VAL A 93 1.84 19.70 6.27
C VAL A 93 1.42 20.74 7.31
N VAL A 94 0.13 21.10 7.37
CA VAL A 94 -0.39 22.02 8.40
C VAL A 94 -0.17 21.46 9.80
N LEU A 95 -0.48 20.18 10.02
CA LEU A 95 -0.26 19.50 11.30
C LEU A 95 1.23 19.46 11.69
N ALA A 96 2.13 19.24 10.71
CA ALA A 96 3.57 19.27 10.93
C ALA A 96 4.07 20.66 11.36
N VAL A 97 3.63 21.72 10.67
CA VAL A 97 3.98 23.11 10.99
C VAL A 97 3.43 23.50 12.36
N ALA A 98 2.22 23.02 12.71
CA ALA A 98 1.62 23.20 14.02
C ALA A 98 2.27 22.36 15.14
N ARG A 99 3.26 21.53 14.81
CA ARG A 99 3.94 20.60 15.73
C ARG A 99 3.01 19.61 16.43
N ALA A 100 1.98 19.17 15.69
CA ALA A 100 0.97 18.25 16.19
C ALA A 100 1.43 16.78 16.16
N GLY A 101 2.57 16.45 15.53
CA GLY A 101 3.08 15.07 15.46
C GLY A 101 3.37 14.47 16.82
N ARG A 102 3.79 15.31 17.78
CA ARG A 102 4.01 14.88 19.17
C ARG A 102 2.74 14.46 19.89
N ALA A 103 1.56 14.91 19.45
CA ALA A 103 0.30 14.53 20.08
C ALA A 103 0.00 13.02 19.94
N MET A 104 0.62 12.36 18.96
CA MET A 104 0.49 10.92 18.77
C MET A 104 0.89 10.10 20.00
N ARG A 105 1.83 10.59 20.81
CA ARG A 105 2.25 9.92 22.05
C ARG A 105 1.12 9.73 23.08
N TYR A 106 -0.01 10.43 22.89
CA TYR A 106 -1.18 10.35 23.76
C TYR A 106 -2.24 9.35 23.27
N VAL A 107 -2.06 8.74 22.09
CA VAL A 107 -2.99 7.73 21.59
C VAL A 107 -2.81 6.44 22.43
N PRO A 108 -3.85 5.96 23.11
CA PRO A 108 -3.75 4.75 23.92
C PRO A 108 -3.43 3.52 23.06
N ALA A 109 -2.64 2.59 23.60
CA ALA A 109 -2.32 1.32 22.94
C ALA A 109 -3.58 0.53 22.53
N SER A 110 -4.63 0.57 23.36
CA SER A 110 -5.92 -0.07 23.07
C SER A 110 -6.60 0.45 21.81
N VAL A 111 -6.45 1.74 21.50
CA VAL A 111 -6.98 2.34 20.26
C VAL A 111 -6.21 1.82 19.05
N VAL A 112 -4.88 1.72 19.17
CA VAL A 112 -4.01 1.19 18.11
C VAL A 112 -4.30 -0.28 17.84
N GLU A 113 -4.45 -1.09 18.89
CA GLU A 113 -4.79 -2.51 18.78
C GLU A 113 -6.16 -2.71 18.14
N GLY A 114 -7.19 -2.00 18.60
CA GLY A 114 -8.53 -2.07 18.04
C GLY A 114 -8.57 -1.62 16.57
N PHE A 115 -7.85 -0.55 16.24
CA PHE A 115 -7.70 -0.07 14.87
C PHE A 115 -7.01 -1.10 13.97
N THR A 116 -5.91 -1.70 14.44
CA THR A 116 -5.16 -2.74 13.70
C THR A 116 -6.02 -3.99 13.46
N LEU A 117 -6.76 -4.44 14.48
CA LEU A 117 -7.69 -5.58 14.37
C LEU A 117 -8.82 -5.26 13.38
N GLY A 118 -9.39 -4.06 13.46
CA GLY A 118 -10.42 -3.59 12.53
C GLY A 118 -9.93 -3.64 11.08
N ILE A 119 -8.75 -3.09 10.79
CA ILE A 119 -8.13 -3.16 9.46
C ILE A 119 -7.93 -4.60 9.02
N ALA A 120 -7.42 -5.48 9.89
CA ALA A 120 -7.18 -6.88 9.54
C ALA A 120 -8.48 -7.59 9.12
N CYS A 121 -9.57 -7.38 9.87
CA CYS A 121 -10.89 -7.90 9.51
C CYS A 121 -11.39 -7.35 8.17
N VAL A 122 -11.28 -6.02 7.97
CA VAL A 122 -11.76 -5.40 6.74
C VAL A 122 -10.94 -5.86 5.52
N ILE A 123 -9.61 -5.91 5.60
CA ILE A 123 -8.76 -6.42 4.53
C ILE A 123 -9.17 -7.87 4.21
N GLY A 124 -9.32 -8.73 5.22
CA GLY A 124 -9.73 -10.12 5.03
C GLY A 124 -11.05 -10.25 4.28
N LEU A 125 -12.05 -9.46 4.67
CA LEU A 125 -13.35 -9.43 4.00
C LEU A 125 -13.27 -8.87 2.58
N GLN A 126 -12.45 -7.85 2.33
CA GLN A 126 -12.25 -7.27 1.00
C GLN A 126 -11.57 -8.24 0.01
N GLN A 127 -10.80 -9.22 0.49
CA GLN A 127 -10.17 -10.22 -0.38
C GLN A 127 -11.11 -11.38 -0.75
N LEU A 128 -12.26 -11.56 -0.08
CA LEU A 128 -13.19 -12.67 -0.34
C LEU A 128 -13.67 -12.74 -1.80
N PRO A 129 -14.14 -11.65 -2.45
CA PRO A 129 -14.60 -11.73 -3.84
C PRO A 129 -13.53 -12.26 -4.80
N ASN A 130 -12.30 -11.73 -4.71
CA ASN A 130 -11.18 -12.15 -5.54
C ASN A 130 -10.78 -13.60 -5.24
N ALA A 131 -10.71 -13.98 -3.96
CA ALA A 131 -10.36 -15.35 -3.55
C ALA A 131 -11.40 -16.39 -4.01
N LEU A 132 -12.67 -16.01 -4.09
CA LEU A 132 -13.76 -16.85 -4.60
C LEU A 132 -13.89 -16.78 -6.13
N GLY A 133 -13.17 -15.88 -6.79
CA GLY A 133 -13.23 -15.69 -8.25
C GLY A 133 -14.55 -15.13 -8.74
N VAL A 134 -15.22 -14.31 -7.92
CA VAL A 134 -16.49 -13.65 -8.25
C VAL A 134 -16.28 -12.14 -8.45
N PRO A 135 -17.11 -11.47 -9.26
CA PRO A 135 -17.04 -10.02 -9.41
C PRO A 135 -17.16 -9.30 -8.07
N VAL A 136 -16.37 -8.24 -7.89
CA VAL A 136 -16.50 -7.37 -6.72
C VAL A 136 -17.81 -6.59 -6.86
N GLY A 137 -18.74 -6.78 -5.93
CA GLY A 137 -20.02 -6.07 -5.92
C GLY A 137 -19.87 -4.58 -5.61
N ASP A 138 -20.76 -3.77 -6.17
CA ASP A 138 -20.83 -2.32 -5.91
C ASP A 138 -21.42 -2.07 -4.51
N GLY A 139 -20.65 -1.44 -3.62
CA GLY A 139 -21.16 -1.07 -2.30
C GLY A 139 -20.12 -0.51 -1.33
N GLU A 140 -20.60 0.20 -0.31
CA GLU A 140 -19.74 0.79 0.72
C GLU A 140 -19.54 -0.14 1.94
N ARG A 141 -20.41 -1.15 2.09
CA ARG A 141 -20.43 -2.04 3.24
C ARG A 141 -19.68 -3.33 2.96
N VAL A 142 -18.44 -3.38 3.42
CA VAL A 142 -17.54 -4.53 3.21
C VAL A 142 -18.16 -5.87 3.64
N LEU A 143 -18.94 -5.90 4.74
CA LEU A 143 -19.62 -7.11 5.19
C LEU A 143 -20.69 -7.62 4.21
N VAL A 144 -21.41 -6.69 3.56
CA VAL A 144 -22.44 -7.03 2.58
C VAL A 144 -21.79 -7.57 1.32
N ILE A 145 -20.75 -6.88 0.82
CA ILE A 145 -19.97 -7.34 -0.35
C ILE A 145 -19.38 -8.73 -0.12
N ALA A 146 -18.80 -8.98 1.05
CA ALA A 146 -18.27 -10.29 1.40
C ALA A 146 -19.35 -11.38 1.45
N TRP A 147 -20.53 -11.07 1.98
CA TRP A 147 -21.65 -12.01 2.03
C TRP A 147 -22.22 -12.31 0.64
N ASP A 148 -22.39 -11.29 -0.18
CA ASP A 148 -22.87 -11.43 -1.55
C ASP A 148 -21.87 -12.25 -2.39
N ALA A 149 -20.57 -12.05 -2.21
CA ALA A 149 -19.55 -12.88 -2.85
C ALA A 149 -19.67 -14.37 -2.48
N VAL A 150 -19.95 -14.69 -1.22
CA VAL A 150 -20.19 -16.08 -0.78
C VAL A 150 -21.46 -16.65 -1.41
N ARG A 151 -22.53 -15.84 -1.50
CA ARG A 151 -23.78 -16.24 -2.15
C ARG A 151 -23.58 -16.50 -3.64
N ASP A 152 -22.89 -15.62 -4.34
CA ASP A 152 -22.62 -15.74 -5.77
C ASP A 152 -21.74 -16.96 -6.06
N PHE A 153 -20.73 -17.20 -5.22
CA PHE A 153 -19.93 -18.42 -5.29
C PHE A 153 -20.78 -19.68 -5.09
N ALA A 154 -21.76 -19.67 -4.18
CA ALA A 154 -22.64 -20.81 -3.96
C ALA A 154 -23.52 -21.13 -5.18
N VAL A 155 -23.84 -20.12 -6.00
CA VAL A 155 -24.62 -20.28 -7.24
C VAL A 155 -23.72 -20.70 -8.41
N THR A 156 -22.55 -20.07 -8.57
CA THR A 156 -21.58 -20.35 -9.63
C THR A 156 -20.17 -20.53 -9.07
N PRO A 157 -19.82 -21.73 -8.56
CA PRO A 157 -18.55 -21.95 -7.90
C PRO A 157 -17.35 -21.89 -8.87
N ASN A 158 -16.37 -21.05 -8.58
CA ASN A 158 -15.07 -21.06 -9.24
C ASN A 158 -14.00 -21.73 -8.37
N TRP A 159 -13.93 -23.06 -8.44
CA TRP A 159 -12.96 -23.85 -7.66
C TRP A 159 -11.50 -23.56 -8.03
N THR A 160 -11.25 -23.07 -9.25
CA THR A 160 -9.89 -22.74 -9.70
C THR A 160 -9.34 -21.53 -8.96
N ALA A 161 -10.14 -20.47 -8.80
CA ALA A 161 -9.76 -19.27 -8.06
C ALA A 161 -9.45 -19.57 -6.59
N ILE A 162 -10.31 -20.34 -5.92
CA ILE A 162 -10.06 -20.79 -4.54
C ILE A 162 -8.79 -21.64 -4.46
N GLY A 163 -8.61 -22.58 -5.39
CA GLY A 163 -7.42 -23.43 -5.43
C GLY A 163 -6.14 -22.61 -5.55
N VAL A 164 -6.12 -21.60 -6.43
CA VAL A 164 -4.99 -20.67 -6.57
C VAL A 164 -4.78 -19.86 -5.30
N ALA A 165 -5.83 -19.26 -4.73
CA ALA A 165 -5.74 -18.44 -3.53
C ALA A 165 -5.20 -19.24 -2.32
N VAL A 166 -5.73 -20.44 -2.09
CA VAL A 166 -5.28 -21.34 -1.02
C VAL A 166 -3.85 -21.81 -1.26
N ALA A 167 -3.48 -22.15 -2.51
CA ALA A 167 -2.12 -22.55 -2.84
C ALA A 167 -1.11 -21.41 -2.60
N VAL A 168 -1.42 -20.19 -3.04
CA VAL A 168 -0.61 -18.99 -2.78
C VAL A 168 -0.44 -18.76 -1.29
N ALA A 169 -1.54 -18.80 -0.52
CA ALA A 169 -1.51 -18.63 0.93
C ALA A 169 -0.66 -19.72 1.61
N ALA A 170 -0.82 -20.98 1.20
CA ALA A 170 -0.05 -22.11 1.73
C ALA A 170 1.46 -21.96 1.45
N VAL A 171 1.83 -21.58 0.23
CA VAL A 171 3.24 -21.32 -0.15
C VAL A 171 3.82 -20.18 0.69
N MET A 172 3.06 -19.10 0.87
CA MET A 172 3.52 -17.96 1.69
C MET A 172 3.70 -18.34 3.16
N LEU A 173 2.73 -19.01 3.77
CA LEU A 173 2.76 -19.35 5.19
C LEU A 173 3.77 -20.46 5.52
N ALA A 174 3.75 -21.56 4.76
CA ALA A 174 4.67 -22.68 4.96
C ALA A 174 6.12 -22.27 4.61
N GLY A 175 6.28 -21.53 3.50
CA GLY A 175 7.56 -21.01 3.07
C GLY A 175 8.17 -20.08 4.10
N ALA A 176 7.43 -19.07 4.58
CA ALA A 176 7.92 -18.15 5.59
C ALA A 176 8.32 -18.84 6.90
N ARG A 177 7.66 -19.96 7.25
CA ARG A 177 8.02 -20.78 8.41
C ARG A 177 9.29 -21.61 8.19
N TRP A 178 9.52 -22.09 6.97
CA TRP A 178 10.69 -22.93 6.65
C TRP A 178 11.96 -22.10 6.37
N ARG A 179 11.86 -21.02 5.59
CA ARG A 179 12.98 -20.13 5.24
C ARG A 179 12.57 -18.66 5.31
N PRO A 180 12.54 -18.04 6.49
CA PRO A 180 12.07 -16.66 6.67
C PRO A 180 12.92 -15.60 5.92
N THR A 181 14.09 -15.96 5.41
CA THR A 181 14.94 -15.09 4.59
C THR A 181 14.52 -15.00 3.13
N VAL A 182 13.68 -15.93 2.65
CA VAL A 182 13.21 -15.95 1.27
C VAL A 182 11.89 -15.18 1.16
N PRO A 183 11.74 -14.24 0.20
CA PRO A 183 10.51 -13.50 0.00
C PRO A 183 9.49 -14.36 -0.76
N PHE A 184 8.81 -15.25 -0.03
CA PHE A 184 7.84 -16.19 -0.60
C PHE A 184 6.65 -15.51 -1.29
N SER A 185 6.38 -14.22 -1.02
CA SER A 185 5.37 -13.45 -1.76
C SER A 185 5.70 -13.37 -3.26
N ILE A 186 6.95 -13.09 -3.64
CA ILE A 186 7.34 -13.09 -5.06
C ILE A 186 7.35 -14.50 -5.64
N VAL A 187 7.86 -15.48 -4.87
CA VAL A 187 7.88 -16.87 -5.33
C VAL A 187 6.46 -17.34 -5.65
N ALA A 188 5.50 -17.04 -4.78
CA ALA A 188 4.10 -17.38 -4.97
C ALA A 188 3.50 -16.63 -6.18
N VAL A 189 3.75 -15.33 -6.33
CA VAL A 189 3.28 -14.56 -7.49
C VAL A 189 3.83 -15.10 -8.81
N ILE A 190 5.13 -15.41 -8.88
CA ILE A 190 5.76 -15.98 -10.07
C ILE A 190 5.18 -17.37 -10.36
N ALA A 191 5.10 -18.24 -9.36
CA ALA A 191 4.56 -19.59 -9.53
C ALA A 191 3.10 -19.56 -9.99
N ALA A 192 2.26 -18.75 -9.36
CA ALA A 192 0.86 -18.58 -9.74
C ALA A 192 0.73 -18.03 -11.18
N THR A 193 1.52 -17.01 -11.53
CA THR A 193 1.56 -16.46 -12.89
C THR A 193 1.94 -17.51 -13.91
N LEU A 194 2.98 -18.31 -13.65
CA LEU A 194 3.41 -19.38 -14.56
C LEU A 194 2.35 -20.48 -14.70
N VAL A 195 1.74 -20.92 -13.60
CA VAL A 195 0.69 -21.94 -13.64
C VAL A 195 -0.52 -21.44 -14.44
N VAL A 196 -1.05 -20.26 -14.11
CA VAL A 196 -2.22 -19.70 -14.81
C VAL A 196 -1.95 -19.48 -16.30
N THR A 197 -0.76 -18.98 -16.65
CA THR A 197 -0.40 -18.72 -18.06
C THR A 197 -0.11 -19.98 -18.87
N VAL A 198 0.51 -21.01 -18.28
CA VAL A 198 0.83 -22.28 -18.98
C VAL A 198 -0.43 -23.13 -19.18
N PHE A 199 -1.30 -23.19 -18.18
CA PHE A 199 -2.53 -23.99 -18.25
C PHE A 199 -3.71 -23.26 -18.89
N GLY A 200 -3.57 -21.97 -19.22
CA GLY A 200 -4.61 -21.18 -19.90
C GLY A 200 -5.89 -21.05 -19.08
N TRP A 201 -5.77 -20.81 -17.77
CA TRP A 201 -6.94 -20.67 -16.89
C TRP A 201 -7.59 -19.30 -17.03
N ASP A 202 -8.43 -19.14 -18.06
CA ASP A 202 -9.19 -17.90 -18.33
C ASP A 202 -10.17 -17.54 -17.20
N SER A 203 -10.48 -18.49 -16.31
CA SER A 203 -11.34 -18.31 -15.14
C SER A 203 -10.68 -17.50 -14.01
N VAL A 204 -9.39 -17.20 -14.11
CA VAL A 204 -8.65 -16.40 -13.12
C VAL A 204 -8.40 -15.02 -13.70
N ALA A 205 -8.98 -14.00 -13.07
CA ALA A 205 -8.79 -12.62 -13.50
C ALA A 205 -7.32 -12.20 -13.36
N LEU A 206 -6.80 -11.48 -14.36
CA LEU A 206 -5.45 -10.94 -14.36
C LEU A 206 -5.49 -9.43 -14.09
N ILE A 207 -4.38 -8.85 -13.63
CA ILE A 207 -4.23 -7.38 -13.51
C ILE A 207 -4.54 -6.66 -14.83
N GLY A 208 -4.13 -7.25 -15.96
CA GLY A 208 -4.37 -6.67 -17.28
C GLY A 208 -3.28 -5.70 -17.74
N PRO A 209 -3.40 -5.14 -18.95
CA PRO A 209 -2.37 -4.30 -19.55
C PRO A 209 -2.13 -3.03 -18.71
N LEU A 210 -0.87 -2.82 -18.32
CA LEU A 210 -0.42 -1.61 -17.64
C LEU A 210 0.41 -0.77 -18.61
N PRO A 211 0.16 0.56 -18.71
CA PRO A 211 1.04 1.43 -19.48
C PRO A 211 2.43 1.44 -18.84
N ALA A 212 3.45 1.45 -19.69
CA ALA A 212 4.83 1.56 -19.23
C ALA A 212 5.10 2.97 -18.71
N GLY A 213 5.72 3.06 -17.52
CA GLY A 213 6.09 4.34 -16.92
C GLY A 213 5.05 4.93 -15.97
N LEU A 214 5.46 6.01 -15.30
CA LEU A 214 4.58 6.77 -14.42
C LEU A 214 3.69 7.71 -15.26
N PRO A 215 2.43 7.94 -14.85
CA PRO A 215 1.59 8.97 -15.46
C PRO A 215 2.28 10.33 -15.47
N THR A 216 2.05 11.13 -16.51
CA THR A 216 2.51 12.52 -16.52
C THR A 216 1.80 13.32 -15.42
N PRO A 217 2.53 14.16 -14.66
CA PRO A 217 1.94 14.91 -13.57
C PRO A 217 0.81 15.82 -14.09
N SER A 218 -0.36 15.74 -13.47
CA SER A 218 -1.55 16.47 -13.90
C SER A 218 -2.38 16.93 -12.70
N LEU A 219 -3.10 18.05 -12.87
CA LEU A 219 -4.12 18.54 -11.94
C LEU A 219 -5.54 18.35 -12.50
N ALA A 220 -5.70 17.62 -13.61
CA ALA A 220 -6.99 17.40 -14.27
C ALA A 220 -8.01 16.64 -13.40
N PHE A 221 -7.55 16.01 -12.31
CA PHE A 221 -8.42 15.33 -11.35
C PHE A 221 -9.16 16.30 -10.41
N LEU A 222 -8.71 17.56 -10.32
CA LEU A 222 -9.30 18.54 -9.41
C LEU A 222 -10.60 19.09 -9.97
N ASP A 223 -11.68 18.82 -9.26
CA ASP A 223 -12.94 19.54 -9.39
C ASP A 223 -13.13 20.47 -8.18
N PRO A 224 -12.97 21.81 -8.35
CA PRO A 224 -13.16 22.77 -7.27
C PRO A 224 -14.53 22.68 -6.61
N ALA A 225 -15.57 22.24 -7.32
CA ALA A 225 -16.92 22.10 -6.76
C ALA A 225 -17.02 20.94 -5.77
N ALA A 226 -16.26 19.86 -5.99
CA ALA A 226 -16.25 18.68 -5.13
C ALA A 226 -15.41 18.87 -3.85
N VAL A 227 -14.46 19.81 -3.83
CA VAL A 227 -13.49 20.02 -2.72
C VAL A 227 -14.17 20.14 -1.35
N ALA A 228 -15.25 20.93 -1.26
CA ALA A 228 -15.94 21.15 0.02
C ALA A 228 -16.58 19.85 0.56
N GLY A 229 -17.15 19.03 -0.34
CA GLY A 229 -17.76 17.75 0.03
C GLY A 229 -16.73 16.68 0.41
N LEU A 230 -15.52 16.76 -0.13
CA LEU A 230 -14.43 15.81 0.13
C LEU A 230 -13.62 16.12 1.40
N LEU A 231 -13.82 17.28 2.01
CA LEU A 231 -13.07 17.73 3.17
C LEU A 231 -13.15 16.76 4.38
N PRO A 232 -14.33 16.20 4.76
CA PRO A 232 -14.42 15.22 5.84
C PRO A 232 -13.59 13.96 5.56
N SER A 233 -13.66 13.46 4.32
CA SER A 233 -12.87 12.31 3.86
C SER A 233 -11.37 12.62 3.88
N ALA A 234 -10.97 13.82 3.48
CA ALA A 234 -9.58 14.26 3.56
C ALA A 234 -9.05 14.38 4.98
N VAL A 235 -9.87 14.84 5.93
CA VAL A 235 -9.51 14.84 7.36
C VAL A 235 -9.33 13.41 7.87
N ALA A 236 -10.23 12.49 7.53
CA ALA A 236 -10.11 11.08 7.90
C ALA A 236 -8.83 10.44 7.33
N VAL A 237 -8.55 10.66 6.04
CA VAL A 237 -7.34 10.18 5.37
C VAL A 237 -6.07 10.78 5.96
N ALA A 238 -6.06 12.09 6.27
CA ALA A 238 -4.93 12.75 6.91
C ALA A 238 -4.67 12.19 8.32
N ALA A 239 -5.72 12.03 9.12
CA ALA A 239 -5.61 11.43 10.44
C ALA A 239 -5.08 10.00 10.35
N LEU A 240 -5.63 9.18 9.44
CA LEU A 240 -5.18 7.81 9.20
C LEU A 240 -3.70 7.76 8.80
N ALA A 241 -3.30 8.59 7.85
CA ALA A 241 -1.92 8.65 7.37
C ALA A 241 -0.96 9.08 8.50
N ALA A 242 -1.33 10.08 9.30
CA ALA A 242 -0.55 10.52 10.44
C ALA A 242 -0.39 9.40 11.48
N LEU A 243 -1.50 8.76 11.88
CA LEU A 243 -1.50 7.69 12.87
C LEU A 243 -0.64 6.51 12.38
N GLU A 244 -0.91 5.98 11.19
CA GLU A 244 -0.17 4.81 10.66
C GLU A 244 1.32 5.11 10.49
N SER A 245 1.69 6.29 9.98
CA SER A 245 3.10 6.61 9.78
C SER A 245 3.83 6.74 11.10
N LEU A 246 3.26 7.43 12.09
CA LEU A 246 3.92 7.59 13.38
C LEU A 246 3.98 6.27 14.18
N LEU A 247 2.97 5.41 14.06
CA LEU A 247 3.01 4.06 14.63
C LEU A 247 4.09 3.21 13.97
N SER A 248 4.15 3.22 12.64
CA SER A 248 5.19 2.50 11.90
C SER A 248 6.59 3.02 12.23
N ALA A 249 6.76 4.32 12.44
CA ALA A 249 8.03 4.91 12.85
C ALA A 249 8.41 4.46 14.28
N SER A 250 7.45 4.46 15.20
CA SER A 250 7.65 4.00 16.59
C SER A 250 8.02 2.51 16.67
N VAL A 251 7.43 1.68 15.81
CA VAL A 251 7.82 0.25 15.67
C VAL A 251 9.25 0.14 15.15
N ALA A 252 9.63 0.95 14.14
CA ALA A 252 11.00 0.94 13.62
C ALA A 252 12.03 1.35 14.67
N ASP A 253 11.72 2.38 15.46
CA ASP A 253 12.55 2.85 16.56
C ASP A 253 12.74 1.74 17.61
N GLY A 254 11.66 1.07 18.01
CA GLY A 254 11.70 -0.05 18.97
C GLY A 254 12.47 -1.29 18.46
N MET A 255 12.65 -1.41 17.14
CA MET A 255 13.44 -2.48 16.52
C MET A 255 14.93 -2.14 16.37
N THR A 256 15.34 -0.91 16.70
CA THR A 256 16.73 -0.45 16.55
C THR A 256 17.27 0.16 17.85
N VAL A 257 18.59 0.27 17.93
CA VAL A 257 19.26 0.89 19.09
C VAL A 257 19.79 2.25 18.67
N GLY A 258 19.31 3.30 19.34
CA GLY A 258 19.83 4.67 19.18
C GLY A 258 19.29 5.45 17.99
N GLN A 259 18.32 4.92 17.23
CA GLN A 259 17.57 5.72 16.25
C GLN A 259 16.20 6.10 16.82
N HIS A 260 15.81 7.35 16.57
CA HIS A 260 14.49 7.87 16.90
C HIS A 260 14.00 8.71 15.73
N HIS A 261 12.72 8.60 15.42
CA HIS A 261 12.09 9.47 14.44
C HIS A 261 11.78 10.85 15.03
N ASP A 262 11.69 11.85 14.14
CA ASP A 262 11.08 13.14 14.44
C ASP A 262 9.61 13.11 13.95
N PRO A 263 8.61 13.14 14.86
CA PRO A 263 7.20 13.04 14.48
C PRO A 263 6.71 14.16 13.56
N ASP A 264 7.15 15.40 13.79
CA ASP A 264 6.68 16.55 13.03
C ASP A 264 7.28 16.52 11.61
N ARG A 265 8.55 16.12 11.51
CA ARG A 265 9.20 15.89 10.22
C ARG A 265 8.59 14.71 9.48
N GLU A 266 8.13 13.68 10.19
CA GLU A 266 7.43 12.55 9.60
C GLU A 266 6.10 12.98 8.96
N LEU A 267 5.29 13.76 9.69
CA LEU A 267 4.06 14.33 9.13
C LEU A 267 4.35 15.23 7.92
N PHE A 268 5.41 16.03 7.97
CA PHE A 268 5.81 16.88 6.85
C PHE A 268 6.16 16.04 5.60
N GLY A 269 6.97 14.99 5.78
CA GLY A 269 7.35 14.08 4.69
C GLY A 269 6.16 13.34 4.09
N GLN A 270 5.25 12.83 4.93
CA GLN A 270 4.01 12.22 4.47
C GLN A 270 3.10 13.23 3.77
N GLY A 271 3.06 14.47 4.25
CA GLY A 271 2.29 15.54 3.62
C GLY A 271 2.77 15.83 2.19
N LEU A 272 4.07 16.01 2.00
CA LEU A 272 4.65 16.19 0.67
C LEU A 272 4.44 14.96 -0.24
N ALA A 273 4.59 13.76 0.31
CA ALA A 273 4.34 12.52 -0.40
C ALA A 273 2.88 12.43 -0.90
N ASN A 274 1.92 12.79 -0.06
CA ASN A 274 0.48 12.78 -0.38
C ASN A 274 0.03 13.97 -1.24
N ILE A 275 0.78 15.07 -1.27
CA ILE A 275 0.55 16.15 -2.25
C ILE A 275 1.03 15.71 -3.65
N ALA A 276 2.18 15.05 -3.73
CA ALA A 276 2.80 14.70 -5.00
C ALA A 276 2.23 13.43 -5.64
N ALA A 277 1.93 12.39 -4.87
CA ALA A 277 1.46 11.12 -5.43
C ALA A 277 0.22 11.26 -6.33
N PRO A 278 -0.82 12.03 -5.96
CA PRO A 278 -2.00 12.21 -6.78
C PRO A 278 -1.73 12.85 -8.15
N LEU A 279 -0.68 13.68 -8.25
CA LEU A 279 -0.28 14.29 -9.53
C LEU A 279 0.09 13.21 -10.55
N PHE A 280 0.67 12.10 -10.09
CA PHE A 280 1.04 10.94 -10.89
C PHE A 280 -0.03 9.84 -10.86
N GLY A 281 -1.27 10.17 -10.48
CA GLY A 281 -2.37 9.20 -10.36
C GLY A 281 -2.22 8.21 -9.19
N GLY A 282 -1.34 8.49 -8.24
CA GLY A 282 -1.14 7.69 -7.04
C GLY A 282 -2.20 7.94 -5.98
N VAL A 283 -2.63 6.87 -5.32
CA VAL A 283 -3.47 6.91 -4.11
C VAL A 283 -2.71 7.46 -2.90
N PRO A 284 -3.44 7.95 -1.86
CA PRO A 284 -2.84 8.31 -0.58
C PRO A 284 -1.90 7.25 0.01
N ALA A 285 -0.80 7.73 0.58
CA ALA A 285 0.29 6.94 1.13
C ALA A 285 0.44 7.14 2.63
N THR A 286 1.02 6.15 3.28
CA THR A 286 1.51 6.27 4.66
C THR A 286 2.67 5.31 4.89
N GLY A 287 3.34 5.43 6.05
CA GLY A 287 4.35 4.49 6.51
C GLY A 287 3.76 3.10 6.72
N ALA A 288 4.32 2.10 6.04
CA ALA A 288 3.83 0.73 6.12
C ALA A 288 4.63 -0.07 7.16
N ILE A 289 3.97 -0.50 8.24
CA ILE A 289 4.58 -1.24 9.35
C ILE A 289 5.32 -2.49 8.85
N ALA A 290 4.66 -3.31 8.02
CA ALA A 290 5.24 -4.55 7.52
C ALA A 290 6.51 -4.31 6.67
N ARG A 291 6.47 -3.35 5.73
CA ARG A 291 7.62 -3.02 4.86
C ARG A 291 8.78 -2.45 5.67
N THR A 292 8.45 -1.57 6.62
CA THR A 292 9.43 -0.98 7.54
C THR A 292 10.08 -2.05 8.40
N ALA A 293 9.30 -2.99 8.95
CA ALA A 293 9.85 -4.11 9.72
C ALA A 293 10.77 -5.01 8.89
N VAL A 294 10.43 -5.30 7.62
CA VAL A 294 11.34 -6.01 6.70
C VAL A 294 12.61 -5.18 6.46
N ASN A 295 12.48 -3.88 6.25
CA ASN A 295 13.62 -2.98 6.05
C ASN A 295 14.60 -3.03 7.23
N VAL A 296 14.09 -2.94 8.47
CA VAL A 296 14.92 -3.03 9.68
C VAL A 296 15.54 -4.43 9.84
N ARG A 297 14.76 -5.51 9.66
CA ARG A 297 15.25 -6.90 9.81
C ARG A 297 16.29 -7.29 8.76
N THR A 298 16.23 -6.69 7.58
CA THR A 298 17.23 -6.87 6.50
C THR A 298 18.46 -5.99 6.69
N GLY A 299 18.52 -5.23 7.78
CA GLY A 299 19.69 -4.47 8.19
C GLY A 299 19.72 -3.04 7.64
N ALA A 300 18.62 -2.45 7.20
CA ALA A 300 18.65 -1.03 6.85
C ALA A 300 19.16 -0.19 8.03
N GLY A 301 20.04 0.76 7.73
CA GLY A 301 20.59 1.74 8.67
C GLY A 301 20.35 3.18 8.24
N SER A 302 19.89 3.42 7.00
CA SER A 302 19.62 4.76 6.49
C SER A 302 18.48 4.82 5.46
N ARG A 303 18.10 6.05 5.10
CA ARG A 303 17.07 6.38 4.10
C ARG A 303 17.39 5.82 2.71
N LEU A 304 18.65 5.48 2.45
CA LEU A 304 19.09 4.88 1.19
C LEU A 304 18.35 3.59 0.88
N ALA A 305 17.96 2.80 1.89
CA ALA A 305 17.21 1.57 1.67
C ALA A 305 15.81 1.85 1.09
N ALA A 306 15.08 2.82 1.66
CA ALA A 306 13.77 3.24 1.15
C ALA A 306 13.86 3.90 -0.24
N LEU A 307 14.93 4.65 -0.52
CA LEU A 307 15.18 5.23 -1.85
C LEU A 307 15.52 4.16 -2.89
N THR A 308 16.31 3.16 -2.51
CA THR A 308 16.61 2.01 -3.38
C THR A 308 15.36 1.21 -3.68
N HIS A 309 14.49 1.05 -2.67
CA HIS A 309 13.18 0.45 -2.83
C HIS A 309 12.34 1.19 -3.88
N ALA A 310 12.18 2.51 -3.74
CA ALA A 310 11.41 3.32 -4.69
C ALA A 310 12.03 3.31 -6.10
N ALA A 311 13.35 3.39 -6.21
CA ALA A 311 14.07 3.32 -7.48
C ALA A 311 13.88 1.97 -8.18
N LEU A 312 13.93 0.86 -7.45
CA LEU A 312 13.69 -0.46 -8.05
C LEU A 312 12.25 -0.60 -8.54
N LEU A 313 11.28 -0.13 -7.75
CA LEU A 313 9.89 -0.12 -8.21
C LEU A 313 9.71 0.76 -9.46
N ALA A 314 10.40 1.90 -9.54
CA ALA A 314 10.40 2.73 -10.75
C ALA A 314 10.93 1.93 -11.95
N VAL A 315 12.08 1.25 -11.81
CA VAL A 315 12.63 0.39 -12.87
C VAL A 315 11.62 -0.67 -13.31
N ILE A 316 10.93 -1.32 -12.37
CA ILE A 316 9.90 -2.33 -12.66
C ILE A 316 8.73 -1.72 -13.45
N VAL A 317 8.27 -0.52 -13.07
CA VAL A 317 7.20 0.21 -13.78
C VAL A 317 7.59 0.53 -15.23
N TYR A 318 8.85 0.89 -15.49
CA TYR A 318 9.31 1.21 -16.85
C TYR A 318 9.70 -0.03 -17.68
N ALA A 319 10.25 -1.08 -17.06
CA ALA A 319 10.83 -2.21 -17.78
C ALA A 319 9.96 -3.48 -17.79
N ALA A 320 9.09 -3.67 -16.80
CA ALA A 320 8.38 -4.93 -16.56
C ALA A 320 6.85 -4.80 -16.55
N ALA A 321 6.28 -3.66 -16.98
CA ALA A 321 4.83 -3.47 -17.06
C ALA A 321 4.08 -4.62 -17.78
N PRO A 322 4.57 -5.18 -18.92
CA PRO A 322 3.92 -6.31 -19.59
C PRO A 322 3.93 -7.61 -18.76
N LEU A 323 4.93 -7.80 -17.90
CA LEU A 323 5.01 -8.97 -17.01
C LEU A 323 4.06 -8.81 -15.83
N VAL A 324 3.97 -7.60 -15.26
CA VAL A 324 3.07 -7.30 -14.15
C VAL A 324 1.61 -7.50 -14.56
N GLY A 325 1.24 -7.15 -15.80
CA GLY A 325 -0.13 -7.34 -16.30
C GLY A 325 -0.59 -8.80 -16.39
N ARG A 326 0.33 -9.77 -16.34
CA ARG A 326 0.03 -11.21 -16.36
C ARG A 326 -0.20 -11.79 -14.96
N ILE A 327 -0.03 -11.01 -13.91
CA ILE A 327 -0.19 -11.46 -12.54
C ILE A 327 -1.68 -11.74 -12.28
N PRO A 328 -2.05 -12.91 -11.73
CA PRO A 328 -3.40 -13.20 -11.26
C PRO A 328 -3.82 -12.30 -10.10
N LEU A 329 -5.09 -11.88 -10.09
CA LEU A 329 -5.74 -11.13 -9.00
C LEU A 329 -6.04 -12.01 -7.79
#